data_AF-A0A2S8PE74-F1
#
_entry.id   AF-A0A2S8PE74-F1
#
_cell.length_a   1.000
_cell.length_b   1.000
_cell.length_c   1.000
_cell.angle_alpha   90.00
_cell.angle_beta   90.00
_cell.angle_gamma   90.00
#
_symmetry.space_group_name_H-M   'P 1'
#
loop_
_entity.id
_entity.type
_entity.pdbx_description
1 polymer ?
#
loop_
_entity_poly.entity_id
_entity_poly.type
_entity_poly.pdbx_seq_one_letter_code
_entity_poly.pdbx_strand_id
1 'polypeptide(L)'
;MFVTDFRTGIEETYGMRIREIRRVKDVFRIRTPLGTYCLKGYDVQVEEVFYIARVFACLDERGFTRSPKVYPTTTLSPVMIHQGSVYMLTNWVHGRQPDFGSAADLRKGLRALARFHAAAEGFPAGEAPASRIRYFDLEKDVSDYKDLLGYYEKKIALDNLIERASSC
;
A
#
# COMPACT_ATOMS: atom_id res chain seq x y z
N MET A 1 2.45 34.48 12.54
CA MET A 1 1.56 33.46 11.95
C MET A 1 1.39 32.37 12.98
N PHE A 2 0.22 32.26 13.61
CA PHE A 2 -0.01 31.20 14.61
C PHE A 2 -0.12 29.87 13.86
N VAL A 3 0.79 28.95 14.15
CA VAL A 3 0.67 27.58 13.65
C VAL A 3 -0.34 26.88 14.55
N THR A 4 -1.47 26.48 13.97
CA THR A 4 -2.49 25.70 14.67
C THR A 4 -1.86 24.44 15.24
N ASP A 5 -2.18 24.05 16.48
CA ASP A 5 -1.67 22.80 17.03
C ASP A 5 -2.23 21.59 16.26
N PHE A 6 -1.56 20.44 16.35
CA PHE A 6 -1.90 19.26 15.57
C PHE A 6 -3.32 18.76 15.81
N ARG A 7 -3.80 18.78 17.06
CA ARG A 7 -5.16 18.33 17.39
C ARG A 7 -6.18 19.29 16.78
N THR A 8 -6.05 20.58 17.03
CA THR A 8 -6.98 21.59 16.52
C THR A 8 -7.00 21.56 14.98
N GLY A 9 -5.84 21.40 14.34
CA GLY A 9 -5.77 21.24 12.88
C GLY A 9 -6.57 20.05 12.36
N ILE A 10 -6.58 18.90 13.05
CA ILE A 10 -7.38 17.73 12.64
C ILE A 10 -8.87 17.99 12.88
N GLU A 11 -9.22 18.56 14.04
CA GLU A 11 -10.62 18.85 14.41
C GLU A 11 -11.27 19.82 13.42
N GLU A 12 -10.57 20.90 13.03
CA GLU A 12 -11.03 21.87 12.03
C GLU A 12 -11.11 21.26 10.62
N THR A 13 -10.04 20.57 10.19
CA THR A 13 -9.95 20.02 8.83
C THR A 13 -11.03 18.97 8.55
N TYR A 14 -11.35 18.14 9.54
CA TYR A 14 -12.31 17.05 9.37
C TYR A 14 -13.65 17.30 10.06
N GLY A 15 -13.85 18.47 10.69
CA GLY A 15 -15.11 18.82 11.36
C GLY A 15 -15.48 17.83 12.46
N MET A 16 -14.51 17.37 13.24
CA MET A 16 -14.71 16.34 14.26
C MET A 16 -14.20 16.77 15.62
N ARG A 17 -14.70 16.11 16.68
CA ARG A 17 -14.20 16.29 18.04
C ARG A 17 -13.39 15.09 18.51
N ILE A 18 -12.14 15.31 18.88
CA ILE A 18 -11.19 14.27 19.27
C ILE A 18 -11.23 14.08 20.79
N ARG A 19 -11.40 12.83 21.22
CA ARG A 19 -11.22 12.40 22.61
C ARG A 19 -9.75 12.07 22.89
N GLU A 20 -9.12 11.30 22.01
CA GLU A 20 -7.76 10.79 22.20
C GLU A 20 -7.00 10.77 20.86
N ILE A 21 -5.71 11.15 20.90
CA ILE A 21 -4.74 10.93 19.82
C ILE A 21 -3.64 10.05 20.40
N ARG A 22 -3.38 8.90 19.78
CA ARG A 22 -2.29 8.01 20.19
C ARG A 22 -1.46 7.60 18.98
N ARG A 23 -0.15 7.80 19.04
CA ARG A 23 0.77 7.27 18.03
C ARG A 23 0.86 5.73 18.14
N VAL A 24 0.70 5.05 17.02
CA VAL A 24 0.82 3.59 16.88
C VAL A 24 1.71 3.33 15.67
N LYS A 25 2.99 3.01 15.91
CA LYS A 25 4.00 2.89 14.85
C LYS A 25 4.09 4.17 14.00
N ASP A 26 3.83 4.06 12.70
CA ASP A 26 3.87 5.12 11.69
C ASP A 26 2.55 5.90 11.54
N VAL A 27 1.52 5.57 12.31
CA VAL A 27 0.20 6.22 12.22
C VAL A 27 -0.27 6.78 13.56
N PHE A 28 -1.26 7.67 13.51
CA PHE A 28 -2.00 8.13 14.69
C PHE A 28 -3.38 7.48 14.74
N ARG A 29 -3.70 6.87 15.88
CA ARG A 29 -5.05 6.41 16.20
C ARG A 29 -5.83 7.56 16.82
N ILE A 30 -6.90 7.98 16.15
CA ILE A 30 -7.78 9.08 16.58
C ILE A 30 -9.09 8.49 17.09
N ARG A 31 -9.45 8.77 18.34
CA ARG A 31 -10.76 8.38 18.88
C ARG A 31 -11.65 9.60 19.00
N THR A 32 -12.89 9.48 18.52
CA THR A 32 -13.94 10.49 18.62
C THR A 32 -15.17 9.87 19.30
N PRO A 33 -16.22 10.66 19.60
CA PRO A 33 -17.51 10.09 19.98
C PRO A 33 -18.16 9.19 18.92
N LEU A 34 -17.82 9.38 17.64
CA LEU A 34 -18.43 8.69 16.50
C LEU A 34 -17.67 7.44 16.05
N GLY A 35 -16.40 7.31 16.42
CA GLY A 35 -15.60 6.16 15.98
C GLY A 35 -14.12 6.27 16.28
N THR A 36 -13.37 5.31 15.73
CA THR A 36 -11.90 5.31 15.76
C THR A 36 -11.37 5.34 14.33
N TYR A 37 -10.39 6.19 14.10
CA TYR A 37 -9.81 6.46 12.80
C TYR A 37 -8.29 6.28 12.83
N CYS A 38 -7.73 6.05 11.65
CA CYS A 38 -6.30 6.00 11.39
C CYS A 38 -5.91 7.24 10.60
N LEU A 39 -5.08 8.11 11.18
CA LEU A 39 -4.47 9.23 10.48
C LEU A 39 -3.03 8.84 10.14
N LYS A 40 -2.73 8.67 8.86
CA LYS A 40 -1.40 8.30 8.37
C LYS A 40 -0.70 9.51 7.76
N GLY A 41 0.53 9.77 8.18
CA GLY A 41 1.41 10.75 7.54
C GLY A 41 2.14 10.13 6.34
N TYR A 42 2.36 10.94 5.32
CA TYR A 42 3.03 10.56 4.08
C TYR A 42 4.21 11.50 3.83
N ASP A 43 5.38 10.91 3.60
CA ASP A 43 6.62 11.60 3.24
C ASP A 43 6.84 11.50 1.72
N VAL A 44 5.85 11.98 0.96
CA VAL A 44 5.84 12.03 -0.50
C VAL A 44 5.05 13.26 -0.96
N GLN A 45 5.12 13.58 -2.26
CA GLN A 45 4.33 14.66 -2.84
C GLN A 45 2.82 14.41 -2.68
N VAL A 46 2.05 15.48 -2.53
CA VAL A 46 0.61 15.38 -2.23
C VAL A 46 -0.14 14.68 -3.36
N GLU A 47 0.30 14.86 -4.61
CA GLU A 47 -0.23 14.24 -5.82
C GLU A 47 -0.15 12.70 -5.74
N GLU A 48 0.91 12.16 -5.14
CA GLU A 48 1.01 10.71 -4.91
C GLU A 48 -0.03 10.22 -3.91
N VAL A 49 -0.34 11.02 -2.89
CA VAL A 49 -1.33 10.68 -1.87
C VAL A 49 -2.75 10.78 -2.44
N PHE A 50 -3.01 11.76 -3.32
CA PHE A 50 -4.23 11.83 -4.13
C PHE A 50 -4.39 10.59 -5.01
N TYR A 51 -3.33 10.15 -5.68
CA TYR A 51 -3.34 8.92 -6.47
C TYR A 51 -3.70 7.69 -5.61
N ILE A 52 -3.10 7.55 -4.43
CA ILE A 52 -3.45 6.45 -3.49
C ILE A 52 -4.93 6.49 -3.09
N ALA A 53 -5.46 7.68 -2.77
CA ALA A 53 -6.87 7.84 -2.43
C ALA A 53 -7.79 7.46 -3.61
N ARG A 54 -7.41 7.84 -4.84
CA ARG A 54 -8.13 7.48 -6.07
C ARG A 54 -8.18 5.97 -6.30
N VAL A 55 -7.07 5.28 -6.05
CA VAL A 55 -7.03 3.81 -6.10
C VAL A 55 -7.99 3.20 -5.07
N PHE A 56 -7.99 3.68 -3.83
CA PHE A 56 -8.92 3.18 -2.80
C PHE A 56 -10.39 3.40 -3.16
N ALA A 57 -10.73 4.57 -3.70
CA ALA A 57 -12.09 4.87 -4.16
C ALA A 57 -12.52 3.93 -5.30
N CYS A 58 -11.68 3.75 -6.32
CA CYS A 58 -11.96 2.85 -7.45
C CYS A 58 -12.15 1.39 -7.01
N LEU A 59 -11.34 0.92 -6.05
CA LEU A 59 -11.49 -0.42 -5.49
C LEU A 59 -12.82 -0.60 -4.76
N ASP A 60 -13.26 0.39 -3.98
CA ASP A 60 -14.55 0.36 -3.27
C ASP A 60 -15.72 0.37 -4.27
N GLU A 61 -15.66 1.23 -5.31
CA GLU A 61 -16.62 1.28 -6.42
C GLU A 61 -16.75 -0.07 -7.15
N ARG A 62 -15.66 -0.83 -7.23
CA ARG A 62 -15.61 -2.17 -7.84
C ARG A 62 -15.87 -3.31 -6.85
N GLY A 63 -16.35 -2.99 -5.64
CA GLY A 63 -16.78 -3.98 -4.64
C GLY A 63 -15.64 -4.60 -3.82
N PHE A 64 -14.42 -4.11 -3.91
CA PHE A 64 -13.31 -4.53 -3.04
C PHE A 64 -13.33 -3.73 -1.74
N THR A 65 -13.98 -4.28 -0.71
CA THR A 65 -14.17 -3.60 0.58
C THR A 65 -13.07 -3.85 1.61
N ARG A 66 -11.92 -4.40 1.20
CA ARG A 66 -10.80 -4.76 2.09
C ARG A 66 -9.63 -3.76 2.04
N SER A 67 -9.84 -2.61 1.42
CA SER A 67 -8.95 -1.45 1.44
C SER A 67 -9.33 -0.47 2.57
N PRO A 68 -8.42 0.45 2.97
CA PRO A 68 -8.77 1.58 3.81
C PRO A 68 -9.85 2.44 3.16
N LYS A 69 -10.86 2.82 3.94
CA LYS A 69 -11.91 3.77 3.56
C LYS A 69 -11.44 5.17 3.91
N VAL A 70 -11.26 6.03 2.91
CA VAL A 70 -10.82 7.41 3.07
C VAL A 70 -11.97 8.26 3.60
N TYR A 71 -11.71 9.03 4.64
CA TYR A 71 -12.64 10.04 5.14
C TYR A 71 -12.19 11.40 4.60
N PRO A 72 -12.99 12.06 3.76
CA PRO A 72 -12.63 13.36 3.22
C PRO A 72 -12.67 14.45 4.30
N THR A 73 -11.94 15.54 4.06
CA THR A 73 -12.02 16.77 4.83
C THR A 73 -13.38 17.46 4.66
N THR A 74 -13.63 18.50 5.45
CA THR A 74 -14.82 19.36 5.31
C THR A 74 -14.90 20.05 3.95
N THR A 75 -13.77 20.16 3.23
CA THR A 75 -13.66 20.69 1.87
C THR A 75 -13.65 19.61 0.78
N LEU A 76 -14.01 18.38 1.12
CA LEU A 76 -14.04 17.21 0.21
C LEU A 76 -12.67 16.78 -0.34
N SER A 77 -11.57 17.21 0.28
CA SER A 77 -10.23 16.72 -0.03
C SER A 77 -10.00 15.34 0.63
N PRO A 78 -9.32 14.37 0.00
CA PRO A 78 -8.92 13.13 0.65
C PRO A 78 -7.78 13.31 1.67
N VAL A 79 -7.10 14.47 1.65
CA VAL A 79 -5.89 14.73 2.45
C VAL A 79 -5.98 16.02 3.25
N MET A 80 -5.28 16.02 4.38
CA MET A 80 -4.99 17.18 5.22
C MET A 80 -3.51 17.56 5.05
N ILE A 81 -3.22 18.86 4.92
CA ILE A 81 -1.84 19.38 4.96
C ILE A 81 -1.65 20.07 6.30
N HIS A 82 -0.64 19.68 7.05
CA HIS A 82 -0.32 20.29 8.34
C HIS A 82 1.19 20.41 8.50
N GLN A 83 1.66 21.65 8.70
CA GLN A 83 3.08 21.99 8.82
C GLN A 83 3.94 21.39 7.67
N GLY A 84 3.43 21.45 6.44
CA GLY A 84 4.11 20.92 5.25
C GLY A 84 4.04 19.39 5.08
N SER A 85 3.52 18.65 6.06
CA SER A 85 3.32 17.20 5.96
C SER A 85 1.92 16.87 5.46
N VAL A 86 1.81 15.82 4.63
CA VAL A 86 0.54 15.33 4.07
C VAL A 86 0.00 14.19 4.94
N TYR A 87 -1.27 14.24 5.26
CA TYR A 87 -1.97 13.22 6.04
C TYR A 87 -3.23 12.73 5.34
N MET A 88 -3.55 11.44 5.49
CA MET A 88 -4.81 10.84 5.06
C MET A 88 -5.51 10.20 6.25
N LEU A 89 -6.80 10.50 6.41
CA LEU A 89 -7.65 9.89 7.43
C LEU A 89 -8.42 8.72 6.83
N THR A 90 -8.34 7.57 7.50
CA THR A 90 -9.01 6.34 7.09
C THR A 90 -9.71 5.66 8.27
N ASN A 91 -10.54 4.66 8.00
CA ASN A 91 -11.10 3.83 9.06
C ASN A 91 -10.00 3.11 9.85
N TRP A 92 -10.19 2.95 11.15
CA TRP A 92 -9.36 2.05 11.93
C TRP A 92 -9.77 0.59 11.64
N VAL A 93 -8.84 -0.23 11.17
CA VAL A 93 -9.10 -1.66 10.93
C VAL A 93 -8.90 -2.43 12.24
N HIS A 94 -9.97 -3.02 12.74
CA HIS A 94 -9.90 -3.90 13.91
C HIS A 94 -9.44 -5.30 13.50
N GLY A 95 -8.30 -5.74 14.06
CA GLY A 95 -7.76 -7.06 13.79
C GLY A 95 -6.36 -7.25 14.37
N ARG A 96 -5.81 -8.44 14.17
CA ARG A 96 -4.39 -8.73 14.43
C ARG A 96 -3.59 -8.69 13.14
N GLN A 97 -2.27 -8.52 13.26
CA GLN A 97 -1.38 -8.72 12.13
C GLN A 97 -1.45 -10.20 11.68
N PRO A 98 -1.43 -10.48 10.37
CA PRO A 98 -1.37 -11.85 9.87
C PRO A 98 -0.05 -12.49 10.28
N ASP A 99 -0.10 -13.77 10.64
CA ASP A 99 1.08 -14.60 10.85
C ASP A 99 1.36 -15.38 9.57
N PHE A 100 2.37 -14.95 8.80
CA PHE A 100 2.69 -15.59 7.52
C PHE A 100 3.39 -16.95 7.67
N GLY A 101 3.78 -17.36 8.88
CA GLY A 101 4.16 -18.75 9.17
C GLY A 101 2.95 -19.69 9.21
N SER A 102 1.75 -19.15 9.48
CA SER A 102 0.51 -19.90 9.45
C SER A 102 -0.01 -20.04 8.02
N ALA A 103 -0.12 -21.27 7.53
CA ALA A 103 -0.71 -21.58 6.23
C ALA A 103 -2.14 -21.02 6.06
N ALA A 104 -2.90 -20.91 7.15
CA ALA A 104 -4.26 -20.36 7.11
C ALA A 104 -4.27 -18.86 6.80
N ASP A 105 -3.40 -18.10 7.46
CA ASP A 105 -3.28 -16.66 7.27
C ASP A 105 -2.64 -16.33 5.92
N LEU A 106 -1.60 -17.07 5.53
CA LEU A 106 -0.99 -16.93 4.21
C LEU A 106 -2.04 -17.11 3.10
N ARG A 107 -2.85 -18.17 3.16
CA ARG A 107 -3.93 -18.39 2.17
C ARG A 107 -4.97 -17.27 2.17
N LYS A 108 -5.30 -16.69 3.33
CA LYS A 108 -6.23 -15.53 3.40
C LYS A 108 -5.60 -14.28 2.78
N GLY A 109 -4.32 -14.03 3.05
CA GLY A 109 -3.56 -12.93 2.46
C GLY A 109 -3.49 -13.03 0.93
N LEU A 110 -3.09 -14.19 0.42
CA LEU A 110 -3.02 -14.46 -1.03
C LEU A 110 -4.38 -14.28 -1.71
N ARG A 111 -5.46 -14.80 -1.13
CA ARG A 111 -6.82 -14.58 -1.68
C ARG A 111 -7.24 -13.11 -1.66
N ALA A 112 -6.87 -12.36 -0.62
CA ALA A 112 -7.16 -10.93 -0.56
C ALA A 112 -6.39 -10.17 -1.64
N LEU A 113 -5.10 -10.50 -1.84
CA LEU A 113 -4.26 -9.89 -2.86
C LEU A 113 -4.74 -10.22 -4.28
N ALA A 114 -5.13 -11.46 -4.57
CA ALA A 114 -5.69 -11.83 -5.86
C ALA A 114 -6.99 -11.06 -6.18
N ARG A 115 -7.87 -10.91 -5.19
CA ARG A 115 -9.10 -10.11 -5.34
C ARG A 115 -8.80 -8.62 -5.52
N PHE A 116 -7.77 -8.11 -4.85
CA PHE A 116 -7.31 -6.74 -5.03
C PHE A 116 -6.87 -6.51 -6.49
N HIS A 117 -6.02 -7.39 -7.03
CA HIS A 117 -5.56 -7.27 -8.42
C HIS A 117 -6.71 -7.36 -9.43
N ALA A 118 -7.63 -8.31 -9.24
CA ALA A 118 -8.81 -8.43 -10.10
C ALA A 118 -9.70 -7.17 -10.04
N ALA A 119 -9.88 -6.57 -8.86
CA ALA A 119 -10.63 -5.32 -8.72
C ALA A 119 -9.87 -4.11 -9.29
N ALA A 120 -8.54 -4.10 -9.24
CA ALA A 120 -7.70 -3.03 -9.79
C ALA A 120 -7.50 -3.14 -11.31
N GLU A 121 -7.88 -4.25 -11.94
CA GLU A 121 -7.68 -4.51 -13.36
C GLU A 121 -8.32 -3.41 -14.23
N GLY A 122 -7.56 -2.85 -15.17
CA GLY A 122 -8.04 -1.73 -16.00
C GLY A 122 -8.13 -0.40 -15.27
N PHE A 123 -7.53 -0.24 -14.08
CA PHE A 123 -7.26 1.09 -13.51
C PHE A 123 -6.30 1.86 -14.45
N PRO A 124 -6.55 3.14 -14.79
CA PRO A 124 -5.76 3.86 -15.77
C PRO A 124 -4.28 3.99 -15.38
N ALA A 125 -3.39 3.33 -16.14
CA ALA A 125 -1.95 3.39 -15.89
C ALA A 125 -1.38 4.80 -16.01
N GLY A 126 -1.95 5.64 -16.89
CA GLY A 126 -1.54 7.03 -17.09
C GLY A 126 -1.81 7.96 -15.90
N GLU A 127 -2.62 7.54 -14.92
CA GLU A 127 -2.83 8.30 -13.68
C GLU A 127 -1.72 8.07 -12.65
N ALA A 128 -0.89 7.02 -12.82
CA ALA A 128 0.15 6.67 -11.86
C ALA A 128 1.34 7.65 -11.93
N PRO A 129 1.72 8.29 -10.80
CA PRO A 129 2.98 9.02 -10.72
C PRO A 129 4.15 8.11 -11.04
N ALA A 130 5.17 8.61 -11.74
CA ALA A 130 6.35 7.81 -12.13
C ALA A 130 7.03 7.12 -10.93
N SER A 131 7.07 7.76 -9.76
CA SER A 131 7.61 7.20 -8.51
C SER A 131 6.85 5.97 -7.98
N ARG A 132 5.64 5.72 -8.48
CA ARG A 132 4.76 4.60 -8.12
C ARG A 132 4.75 3.49 -9.16
N ILE A 133 5.40 3.68 -10.30
CA ILE A 133 5.56 2.66 -11.35
C ILE A 133 6.85 1.88 -11.03
N ARG A 134 6.73 0.81 -10.22
CA ARG A 134 7.89 0.04 -9.72
C ARG A 134 8.09 -1.32 -10.38
N TYR A 135 6.99 -1.99 -10.71
CA TYR A 135 6.99 -3.36 -11.18
C TYR A 135 6.46 -3.47 -12.61
N PHE A 136 6.50 -2.36 -13.35
CA PHE A 136 6.02 -2.33 -14.73
C PHE A 136 6.76 -3.34 -15.60
N ASP A 137 8.08 -3.43 -15.41
CA ASP A 137 8.94 -4.38 -16.12
C ASP A 137 9.12 -5.72 -15.38
N LEU A 138 8.41 -5.96 -14.27
CA LEU A 138 8.63 -7.14 -13.43
C LEU A 138 8.41 -8.44 -14.20
N GLU A 139 7.46 -8.49 -15.12
CA GLU A 139 7.23 -9.67 -15.96
C GLU A 139 8.45 -9.97 -16.83
N LYS A 140 9.02 -8.92 -17.44
CA LYS A 140 10.25 -9.02 -18.22
C LYS A 140 11.42 -9.43 -17.33
N ASP A 141 11.59 -8.79 -16.18
CA ASP A 141 12.65 -9.12 -15.22
C ASP A 141 12.56 -10.59 -14.79
N VAL A 142 11.35 -11.08 -14.48
CA VAL A 142 11.13 -12.48 -14.10
C VAL A 142 11.45 -13.43 -15.26
N SER A 143 11.11 -13.06 -16.50
CA SER A 143 11.48 -13.84 -17.69
C SER A 143 13.00 -13.91 -17.86
N ASP A 144 13.67 -12.75 -17.80
CA ASP A 144 15.12 -12.63 -17.96
C ASP A 144 15.86 -13.45 -16.88
N TYR A 145 15.38 -13.42 -15.63
CA TYR A 145 15.94 -14.25 -14.56
C TYR A 145 15.75 -15.76 -14.79
N LYS A 146 14.59 -16.19 -15.29
CA LYS A 146 14.35 -17.61 -15.62
C LYS A 146 15.28 -18.10 -16.72
N ASP A 147 15.46 -17.29 -17.76
CA ASP A 147 16.35 -17.62 -18.88
C ASP A 147 17.81 -17.72 -18.42
N LEU A 148 18.26 -16.79 -17.56
CA LEU A 148 19.58 -16.82 -16.97
C LEU A 148 19.81 -18.07 -16.10
N LEU A 149 18.85 -18.43 -15.25
CA LEU A 149 18.93 -19.64 -14.44
C LEU A 149 19.01 -20.91 -15.32
N GLY A 150 18.19 -20.98 -16.36
CA GLY A 150 18.22 -22.08 -17.32
C GLY A 150 19.54 -22.19 -18.09
N TYR A 151 20.21 -21.07 -18.37
CA TYR A 151 21.56 -21.08 -18.96
C TYR A 151 22.60 -21.70 -18.01
N TYR A 152 22.61 -21.29 -16.73
CA TYR A 152 23.57 -21.82 -15.76
C TYR A 152 23.33 -23.30 -15.43
N GLU A 153 22.07 -23.75 -15.35
CA GLU A 153 21.76 -25.17 -15.18
C GLU A 153 22.33 -26.03 -16.32
N LYS A 154 22.17 -25.57 -17.56
CA LYS A 154 22.74 -26.24 -18.73
C LYS A 154 24.26 -26.23 -18.73
N LYS A 155 24.89 -25.11 -18.36
CA LYS A 155 26.35 -24.99 -18.27
C LYS A 155 26.92 -25.94 -17.22
N ILE A 156 26.34 -25.97 -16.02
CA ILE A 156 26.73 -26.91 -14.95
C ILE A 156 26.57 -28.35 -15.41
N ALA A 157 25.47 -28.68 -16.10
CA ALA A 157 25.26 -30.03 -16.65
C ALA A 157 26.34 -30.42 -17.69
N LEU A 158 26.73 -29.48 -18.56
CA LEU A 158 27.77 -29.69 -19.58
C LEU A 158 29.16 -29.85 -18.94
N ASP A 159 29.52 -29.00 -17.98
CA ASP A 159 30.81 -29.05 -17.28
C ASP A 159 30.97 -30.40 -16.56
N ASN A 160 29.92 -30.87 -15.87
CA ASN A 160 29.89 -32.19 -15.24
C ASN A 160 30.04 -33.36 -16.24
N LEU A 161 29.51 -33.21 -17.46
CA LEU A 161 29.64 -34.21 -18.53
C LEU A 161 31.08 -34.28 -19.06
N ILE A 162 31.72 -33.12 -19.24
CA ILE A 162 33.12 -33.01 -19.68
C ILE A 162 34.06 -33.60 -18.63
N GLU A 163 33.86 -33.30 -17.34
CA GLU A 163 34.68 -33.88 -16.25
C GLU A 163 34.59 -35.41 -16.22
N ARG A 164 33.39 -35.97 -16.35
CA ARG A 164 33.20 -37.44 -16.42
C ARG A 164 33.91 -38.05 -17.63
N ALA A 165 33.77 -37.44 -18.80
CA ALA A 165 34.42 -37.92 -20.02
C ALA A 165 35.95 -37.83 -19.97
N SER A 166 36.50 -36.89 -19.19
CA SER A 166 37.94 -36.70 -19.01
C SER A 166 38.56 -37.57 -17.91
N SER A 167 37.72 -38.28 -17.15
CA SER A 167 38.13 -39.20 -16.07
C SER A 167 38.12 -40.69 -16.47
N CYS A 168 37.71 -41.00 -17.70
CA CYS A 168 37.80 -42.32 -18.34
C CYS A 168 39.07 -42.41 -19.20
#